data_AF-A0A845QHH6-F1
#
_entry.id   AF-A0A845QHH6-F1
#
_cell.length_a   1.000
_cell.length_b   1.000
_cell.length_c   1.000
_cell.angle_alpha   90.00
_cell.angle_beta   90.00
_cell.angle_gamma   90.00
#
_symmetry.space_group_name_H-M   'P 1'
#
loop_
_entity.id
_entity.type
_entity.pdbx_description
1 polymer ?
#
loop_
_entity_poly.entity_id
_entity_poly.type
_entity_poly.pdbx_seq_one_letter_code
_entity_poly.pdbx_strand_id
1 'polypeptide(L)' 'MEGENMTFKQLFFRLYDRKITSGEMSFGQTGIRKDQFTKLCTEDGFVFSKEELTDICRRMGASEEEREALFEAASRFW' A
#
# COMPACT_ATOMS: atom_id res chain seq x y z
N MET A 1 0.11 -24.05 -8.15
CA MET A 1 0.39 -22.60 -8.19
C MET A 1 -0.37 -22.01 -7.03
N GLU A 2 0.29 -21.85 -5.88
CA GLU A 2 -0.31 -21.19 -4.72
C GLU A 2 -0.58 -19.74 -5.10
N GLY A 3 -1.84 -19.43 -5.38
CA GLY A 3 -2.30 -18.05 -5.39
C GLY A 3 -2.22 -17.56 -3.96
N GLU A 4 -1.05 -17.08 -3.55
CA GLU A 4 -0.86 -16.53 -2.22
C GLU A 4 -1.83 -15.36 -2.06
N ASN A 5 -2.76 -15.55 -1.13
CA ASN A 5 -3.78 -14.59 -0.74
C ASN A 5 -3.08 -13.47 0.06
N MET A 6 -2.23 -12.68 -0.62
CA MET A 6 -1.37 -11.69 0.02
C MET A 6 -2.23 -10.67 0.76
N THR A 7 -1.84 -10.38 2.00
CA THR A 7 -2.48 -9.35 2.81
C THR A 7 -2.27 -7.97 2.20
N PHE A 8 -3.15 -7.02 2.52
CA PHE A 8 -2.99 -5.61 2.12
C PHE A 8 -1.59 -5.08 2.44
N LYS A 9 -1.09 -5.38 3.64
CA LYS A 9 0.24 -5.03 4.12
C LYS A 9 1.35 -5.55 3.19
N GLN A 10 1.29 -6.82 2.82
CA GLN A 10 2.30 -7.44 1.94
C GLN A 10 2.29 -6.82 0.54
N LEU A 11 1.09 -6.63 -0.04
CA LEU A 11 0.94 -5.99 -1.35
C LEU A 11 1.46 -4.55 -1.33
N PHE A 12 1.07 -3.79 -0.30
CA PHE A 12 1.49 -2.42 -0.11
C PHE A 12 3.02 -2.31 0.01
N PHE A 13 3.63 -3.11 0.90
CA PHE A 13 5.09 -3.08 1.08
C PHE A 13 5.84 -3.53 -0.16
N ARG A 14 5.33 -4.52 -0.91
CA ARG A 14 5.95 -4.96 -2.16
C ARG A 14 5.97 -3.85 -3.20
N LEU A 15 4.85 -3.13 -3.37
CA LEU A 15 4.77 -2.00 -4.28
C LEU A 15 5.68 -0.86 -3.82
N TYR A 16 5.58 -0.50 -2.54
CA TYR A 16 6.38 0.53 -1.91
C TYR A 16 7.88 0.26 -2.07
N ASP A 17 8.35 -0.93 -1.69
CA ASP A 17 9.76 -1.31 -1.77
C ASP A 17 10.28 -1.31 -3.20
N ARG A 18 9.48 -1.80 -4.16
CA ARG A 18 9.83 -1.77 -5.59
C ARG A 18 10.04 -0.34 -6.08
N LYS A 19 9.12 0.57 -5.74
CA LYS A 19 9.14 1.98 -6.19
C LYS A 19 10.25 2.79 -5.51
N ILE A 20 10.55 2.49 -4.24
CA ILE A 20 11.68 3.08 -3.52
C ILE A 20 13.01 2.60 -4.11
N THR A 21 13.13 1.29 -4.33
CA THR A 21 14.36 0.67 -4.86
C THR A 21 14.63 1.07 -6.31
N SER A 22 13.58 1.26 -7.13
CA SER A 22 13.73 1.78 -8.49
C SER A 22 14.08 3.27 -8.54
N GLY A 23 13.99 3.99 -7.42
CA GLY A 23 14.18 5.44 -7.35
C GLY A 23 13.02 6.24 -7.97
N GLU A 24 11.91 5.58 -8.30
CA GLU A 24 10.68 6.24 -8.79
C GLU A 24 10.06 7.13 -7.71
N MET A 25 10.28 6.80 -6.43
CA MET A 25 9.79 7.59 -5.32
C MET A 25 10.67 7.50 -4.07
N SER A 26 10.39 8.36 -3.11
CA SER A 26 10.94 8.34 -1.74
C SER A 26 9.82 8.27 -0.70
N PHE A 27 10.15 7.86 0.53
CA PHE A 27 9.17 7.76 1.62
C PHE A 27 8.38 9.07 1.83
N GLY A 28 9.06 10.23 1.77
CA GLY A 28 8.40 11.53 1.94
C GLY A 28 7.38 11.87 0.86
N GLN A 29 7.52 11.29 -0.34
CA GLN A 29 6.59 11.50 -1.45
C GLN A 29 5.32 10.64 -1.34
N THR A 30 5.34 9.55 -0.57
CA THR A 30 4.14 8.68 -0.34
C THR A 30 2.96 9.46 0.24
N GLY A 31 3.22 10.50 1.02
CA GLY A 31 2.20 11.17 1.85
C GLY A 31 1.82 10.41 3.12
N ILE A 32 2.42 9.25 3.38
CA ILE A 32 2.15 8.43 4.56
C ILE A 32 2.82 9.06 5.76
N ARG A 33 2.06 9.24 6.83
CA ARG A 33 2.62 9.68 8.11
C ARG A 33 3.37 8.55 8.78
N LYS A 34 4.43 8.90 9.51
CA LYS A 34 5.26 7.93 10.25
C LYS A 34 4.43 7.04 11.18
N ASP A 35 3.43 7.58 11.87
CA ASP A 35 2.59 6.80 12.77
C ASP A 35 1.70 5.80 12.02
N GLN A 36 1.16 6.17 10.85
CA GLN A 36 0.41 5.25 10.01
C GLN A 36 1.30 4.14 9.45
N PHE A 37 2.53 4.49 9.08
CA PHE A 37 3.52 3.50 8.65
C PHE A 37 3.87 2.54 9.79
N THR A 38 4.08 3.05 11.00
CA THR A 38 4.28 2.22 12.19
C THR A 38 3.09 1.28 12.41
N LYS A 39 1.85 1.77 12.32
CA LYS A 39 0.65 0.92 12.41
C LYS A 39 0.62 -0.16 11.34
N LEU A 40 0.98 0.19 10.10
CA LEU A 40 1.08 -0.79 9.02
C LEU A 40 2.12 -1.89 9.31
N CYS A 41 3.20 -1.56 10.03
CA CYS A 41 4.19 -2.53 10.49
C CYS A 41 3.72 -3.37 11.69
N THR A 42 2.98 -2.79 12.64
CA THR A 42 2.69 -3.41 13.94
C THR A 42 1.28 -3.99 14.08
N GLU A 43 0.32 -3.53 13.30
CA GLU A 43 -1.08 -3.95 13.35
C GLU A 43 -1.42 -4.79 12.10
N ASP A 44 -1.75 -6.07 12.29
CA ASP A 44 -1.99 -7.01 11.18
C ASP A 44 -3.31 -6.77 10.39
N GLY A 45 -4.13 -5.81 10.82
CA GLY A 45 -5.36 -5.42 10.13
C GLY A 45 -5.48 -3.94 9.81
N PHE A 46 -4.39 -3.16 9.98
CA PHE A 46 -4.43 -1.74 9.64
C PHE A 46 -4.42 -1.56 8.13
N VAL A 47 -5.46 -0.91 7.61
CA VAL A 47 -5.55 -0.46 6.22
C VAL A 47 -5.84 1.04 6.18
N PHE A 48 -5.39 1.71 5.13
CA PHE A 48 -5.72 3.12 4.91
C PHE A 48 -7.21 3.28 4.57
N SER A 49 -7.77 4.45 4.87
CA SER A 49 -9.10 4.81 4.37
C SER A 49 -9.11 4.88 2.84
N LYS A 50 -10.29 4.81 2.21
CA LYS A 50 -10.40 4.86 0.73
C LYS A 50 -9.75 6.11 0.15
N GLU A 51 -9.93 7.24 0.82
CA GLU A 51 -9.39 8.54 0.39
C GLU A 51 -7.86 8.54 0.49
N GLU A 52 -7.30 8.12 1.64
CA GLU A 52 -5.86 8.01 1.84
C GLU A 52 -5.22 7.01 0.87
N LEU A 53 -5.82 5.85 0.67
CA LEU A 53 -5.32 4.84 -0.26
C LEU A 53 -5.31 5.37 -1.70
N THR A 54 -6.34 6.12 -2.10
CA THR A 54 -6.40 6.79 -3.41
C THR A 54 -5.23 7.76 -3.58
N ASP A 55 -5.01 8.61 -2.58
CA ASP A 55 -3.93 9.61 -2.60
C ASP A 55 -2.55 8.96 -2.61
N ILE A 56 -2.36 7.91 -1.81
CA ILE A 56 -1.12 7.14 -1.75
C ILE A 56 -0.86 6.47 -3.10
N CYS A 57 -1.82 5.77 -3.69
CA CYS A 57 -1.69 5.14 -5.01
C CYS A 57 -1.33 6.19 -6.08
N ARG A 58 -1.98 7.36 -6.04
CA ARG A 58 -1.69 8.48 -6.96
C ARG A 58 -0.26 8.99 -6.79
N ARG A 59 0.21 9.18 -5.56
CA ARG A 59 1.58 9.66 -5.27
C ARG A 59 2.66 8.63 -5.59
N MET A 60 2.35 7.34 -5.39
CA MET A 60 3.22 6.22 -5.73
C MET A 60 3.31 5.97 -7.23
N GLY A 61 2.45 6.59 -8.04
CA GLY A 61 2.32 6.26 -9.46
C GLY A 61 1.96 4.79 -9.64
N ALA A 62 1.03 4.28 -8.83
CA ALA A 62 0.50 2.93 -8.95
C ALA A 62 -0.31 2.81 -10.24
N SER A 63 -0.16 1.68 -10.95
CA SER A 63 -1.01 1.37 -12.09
C SER A 63 -2.45 1.09 -11.65
N GLU A 64 -3.37 1.04 -12.60
CA GLU A 64 -4.77 0.69 -12.33
C GLU A 64 -4.88 -0.70 -11.68
N GLU A 65 -4.15 -1.69 -12.20
CA GLU A 65 -4.09 -3.05 -11.65
C GLU A 65 -3.54 -3.07 -10.21
N GLU A 66 -2.47 -2.32 -9.93
CA GLU A 66 -1.87 -2.23 -8.59
C GLU A 66 -2.83 -1.57 -7.60
N ARG A 67 -3.54 -0.52 -8.05
CA ARG A 67 -4.57 0.14 -7.26
C ARG A 67 -5.72 -0.82 -6.97
N GLU A 68 -6.24 -1.52 -7.98
CA GLU A 68 -7.34 -2.47 -7.80
C GLU A 68 -6.97 -3.58 -6.82
N ALA A 69 -5.77 -4.16 -6.94
CA ALA A 69 -5.28 -5.18 -6.01
C ALA A 69 -5.19 -4.66 -4.56
N LEU A 70 -4.72 -3.43 -4.36
CA LEU A 70 -4.68 -2.80 -3.03
C LEU A 70 -6.08 -2.55 -2.48
N PHE A 71 -7.01 -2.07 -3.31
CA PHE A 71 -8.39 -1.81 -2.90
C PHE A 71 -9.15 -3.10 -2.59
N GLU A 72 -8.97 -4.15 -3.39
CA GLU A 72 -9.53 -5.47 -3.14
C GLU A 72 -9.02 -6.04 -1.81
N ALA A 73 -7.70 -5.99 -1.59
CA ALA A 73 -7.11 -6.44 -0.34
C ALA A 73 -7.59 -5.61 0.87
N ALA A 74 -7.79 -4.30 0.69
CA ALA A 74 -8.26 -3.40 1.75
C ALA A 74 -9.76 -3.61 2.06
N SER A 75 -10.60 -3.92 1.07
CA SER A 75 -12.05 -4.14 1.21
C SER A 75 -12.44 -5.28 2.17
N ARG A 76 -11.47 -6.12 2.54
CA ARG A 76 -11.66 -7.14 3.58
C ARG A 76 -11.75 -6.54 4.99
N PHE A 77 -11.40 -5.28 5.15
CA PHE A 77 -11.33 -4.55 6.42
C PHE A 77 -12.34 -3.38 6.51
N TRP A 78 -13.07 -3.08 5.45
CA TRP A 78 -14.13 -2.05 5.38
C TRP A 78 -15.15 -2.38 4.29
#